data_AF-A0A1C7PDK6-F1
#
_entry.id   AF-A0A1C7PDK6-F1
#
_cell.length_a   1.000
_cell.length_b   1.000
_cell.length_c   1.000
_cell.angle_alpha   90.00
_cell.angle_beta   90.00
_cell.angle_gamma   90.00
#
_symmetry.space_group_name_H-M   'P 1'
#
loop_
_entity.id
_entity.type
_entity.pdbx_description
1 polymer ?
#
loop_
_entity_poly.entity_id
_entity_poly.type
_entity_poly.pdbx_seq_one_letter_code
_entity_poly.pdbx_strand_id
1 'polypeptide(L)'
;MTLNLEVLSRFQDAADANHLLYTPIPDALKSNHSRVYTVECEGDIEAARAYMLRVLVDPISQAVVEDGTPALEGALFTIDYGMKPGSLDLEKEAILTNYRGQKNLPFTITSLKITQRIYIFGEGDRDKLAARFTKDICNPAIHYWTVA
;
A
#
# COMPACT_ATOMS: atom_id res chain seq x y z
N MET A 1 -2.13 -17.58 -8.52
CA MET A 1 -2.32 -16.35 -9.32
C MET A 1 -2.21 -15.17 -8.38
N THR A 2 -1.79 -13.99 -8.85
CA THR A 2 -1.52 -12.82 -8.00
C THR A 2 -2.34 -11.63 -8.46
N LEU A 3 -3.08 -11.02 -7.54
CA LEU A 3 -3.73 -9.72 -7.73
C LEU A 3 -2.92 -8.66 -7.00
N ASN A 4 -2.61 -7.57 -7.69
CA ASN A 4 -2.04 -6.37 -7.07
C ASN A 4 -3.06 -5.25 -7.20
N LEU A 5 -3.60 -4.82 -6.07
CA LEU A 5 -4.63 -3.78 -6.00
C LEU A 5 -4.05 -2.62 -5.22
N GLU A 6 -3.82 -1.50 -5.89
CA GLU A 6 -3.42 -0.25 -5.26
C GLU A 6 -4.63 0.65 -5.10
N VAL A 7 -5.05 0.90 -3.87
CA VAL A 7 -6.23 1.70 -3.51
C VAL A 7 -5.78 3.05 -2.97
N LEU A 8 -6.32 4.12 -3.57
CA LEU A 8 -6.04 5.51 -3.18
C LEU A 8 -7.32 6.33 -3.11
N SER A 9 -7.31 7.36 -2.26
CA SER A 9 -8.42 8.31 -2.16
C SER A 9 -8.45 9.23 -3.39
N ARG A 10 -9.64 9.48 -3.93
CA ARG A 10 -9.88 10.46 -5.00
C ARG A 10 -9.78 11.91 -4.51
N PHE A 11 -9.86 12.12 -3.20
CA PHE A 11 -9.90 13.46 -2.58
C PHE A 11 -8.60 13.81 -1.86
N GLN A 12 -7.54 13.04 -2.08
CA GLN A 12 -6.27 13.20 -1.42
C GLN A 12 -5.22 13.76 -2.37
N ASP A 13 -4.81 15.00 -2.09
CA ASP A 13 -3.70 15.64 -2.78
C ASP A 13 -2.37 15.43 -2.05
N ALA A 14 -1.26 15.59 -2.78
CA ALA A 14 0.06 15.58 -2.18
C ALA A 14 0.25 16.78 -1.24
N ALA A 15 0.63 16.52 0.01
CA ALA A 15 0.80 17.51 1.08
C ALA A 15 2.28 17.64 1.49
N ASP A 16 2.61 18.57 2.38
CA ASP A 16 4.00 18.76 2.87
C ASP A 16 4.57 17.45 3.44
N ALA A 17 5.71 17.00 2.90
CA ALA A 17 6.37 15.78 3.32
C ALA A 17 7.04 15.89 4.70
N ASN A 18 7.26 17.11 5.22
CA ASN A 18 7.81 17.31 6.57
C ASN A 18 6.93 16.72 7.67
N HIS A 19 5.64 16.51 7.43
CA HIS A 19 4.75 15.82 8.37
C HIS A 19 5.12 14.35 8.60
N LEU A 20 5.96 13.75 7.76
CA LEU A 20 6.43 12.38 7.89
C LEU A 20 7.77 12.26 8.64
N LEU A 21 8.40 13.38 9.00
CA LEU A 21 9.77 13.40 9.54
C LEU A 21 9.78 13.85 11.00
N TYR A 22 10.74 13.35 11.77
CA TYR A 22 10.94 13.80 13.16
C TYR A 22 11.52 15.21 13.25
N THR A 23 12.32 15.60 12.26
CA THR A 23 12.81 16.98 12.12
C THR A 23 12.67 17.43 10.67
N PRO A 24 12.22 18.67 10.43
CA PRO A 24 11.96 19.15 9.09
C PRO A 24 13.25 19.27 8.27
N ILE A 25 13.10 19.15 6.96
CA ILE A 25 14.14 19.40 5.96
C ILE A 25 13.80 20.67 5.17
N PRO A 26 14.82 21.38 4.64
CA PRO A 26 14.58 22.61 3.88
C PRO A 26 13.95 22.34 2.50
N ASP A 27 14.08 21.12 1.98
CA ASP A 27 13.53 20.71 0.69
C ASP A 27 11.98 20.80 0.72
N ALA A 28 11.40 21.48 -0.28
CA ALA A 28 9.96 21.66 -0.42
C ALA A 28 9.29 20.41 -1.03
N LEU A 29 9.55 19.23 -0.43
CA LEU A 29 9.01 17.96 -0.89
C LEU A 29 7.53 17.81 -0.51
N LYS A 30 6.79 17.11 -1.36
CA LYS A 30 5.41 16.71 -1.06
C LYS A 30 5.30 15.20 -0.91
N SER A 31 4.31 14.75 -0.15
CA SER A 31 4.00 13.34 0.01
C SER A 31 2.53 13.03 -0.25
N ASN A 32 2.28 11.88 -0.85
CA ASN A 32 0.95 11.28 -0.97
C ASN A 32 1.06 9.79 -0.60
N HIS A 33 -0.06 9.10 -0.37
CA HIS A 33 -0.02 7.69 -0.02
C HIS A 33 -1.22 6.90 -0.53
N SER A 34 -1.01 5.60 -0.65
CA SER A 34 -2.02 4.60 -1.02
C SER A 34 -1.82 3.32 -0.21
N ARG A 35 -2.78 2.39 -0.30
CA ARG A 35 -2.64 1.02 0.20
C ARG A 35 -2.50 0.06 -0.97
N VAL A 36 -1.49 -0.79 -0.93
CA VAL A 36 -1.28 -1.85 -1.92
C VAL A 36 -1.58 -3.20 -1.26
N TYR A 37 -2.47 -3.96 -1.89
CA TYR A 37 -2.85 -5.31 -1.49
C TYR A 37 -2.30 -6.27 -2.52
N THR A 38 -1.40 -7.15 -2.09
CA THR A 38 -0.92 -8.29 -2.90
C THR A 38 -1.63 -9.55 -2.40
N VAL A 39 -2.49 -10.10 -3.24
CA VAL A 39 -3.32 -11.27 -2.94
C VAL A 39 -2.85 -12.43 -3.78
N GLU A 40 -2.43 -13.50 -3.14
CA GLU A 40 -2.20 -14.78 -3.81
C GLU A 40 -3.45 -15.63 -3.66
N CYS A 41 -3.91 -16.20 -4.78
CA CYS A 41 -5.10 -17.04 -4.82
C CYS A 41 -5.02 -18.17 -5.84
N GLU A 42 -5.86 -19.17 -5.62
CA GLU A 42 -6.08 -20.33 -6.48
C GLU A 42 -7.56 -20.38 -6.90
N GLY A 43 -7.86 -21.01 -8.04
CA GLY A 43 -9.22 -21.10 -8.58
C GLY A 43 -9.58 -19.94 -9.51
N ASP A 44 -10.81 -19.44 -9.41
CA ASP A 44 -11.34 -18.37 -10.26
C ASP A 44 -10.82 -16.98 -9.85
N ILE A 45 -9.91 -16.43 -10.67
CA ILE A 45 -9.27 -15.14 -10.44
C ILE A 45 -10.22 -13.95 -10.57
N GLU A 46 -11.21 -14.02 -11.45
CA GLU A 46 -12.16 -12.93 -11.65
C GLU A 46 -13.14 -12.84 -10.49
N ALA A 47 -13.57 -13.99 -9.96
CA ALA A 47 -14.34 -14.04 -8.74
C ALA A 47 -13.53 -13.53 -7.53
N ALA A 48 -12.24 -13.87 -7.44
CA ALA A 48 -11.34 -13.35 -6.41
C ALA A 48 -11.20 -11.83 -6.51
N ARG A 49 -10.96 -11.32 -7.72
CA ARG A 49 -10.86 -9.90 -8.03
C ARG A 49 -12.14 -9.15 -7.63
N ALA A 50 -13.30 -9.63 -8.08
CA ALA A 50 -14.59 -9.02 -7.76
C ALA A 50 -14.85 -9.00 -6.24
N TYR A 51 -14.50 -10.08 -5.54
CA TYR A 51 -14.59 -10.11 -4.08
C TYR A 51 -13.68 -9.07 -3.42
N MET A 52 -12.41 -9.00 -3.83
CA MET A 52 -11.45 -8.07 -3.24
C MET A 52 -11.85 -6.61 -3.51
N LEU A 53 -12.25 -6.26 -4.73
CA LEU A 53 -12.72 -4.90 -5.05
C LEU A 53 -13.91 -4.50 -4.19
N ARG A 54 -14.88 -5.40 -3.97
CA ARG A 54 -16.04 -5.14 -3.11
C ARG A 54 -15.65 -4.90 -1.64
N VAL A 55 -14.60 -5.55 -1.15
CA VAL A 55 -14.17 -5.43 0.26
C VAL A 55 -13.26 -4.21 0.46
N LEU A 56 -12.42 -3.90 -0.52
CA LEU A 56 -11.33 -2.92 -0.37
C LEU A 56 -11.69 -1.52 -0.87
N VAL A 57 -12.63 -1.40 -1.80
CA VAL A 57 -12.85 -0.16 -2.55
C VAL A 57 -14.23 0.40 -2.27
N ASP A 58 -14.28 1.61 -1.73
CA ASP A 58 -15.46 2.47 -1.81
C ASP A 58 -15.50 3.13 -3.19
N PRO A 59 -16.49 2.81 -4.05
CA PRO A 59 -16.54 3.31 -5.42
C PRO A 59 -16.69 4.84 -5.52
N ILE A 60 -17.15 5.51 -4.46
CA ILE A 60 -17.34 6.96 -4.45
C ILE A 60 -16.04 7.68 -4.12
N SER A 61 -15.39 7.27 -3.03
CA SER A 61 -14.26 8.00 -2.47
C SER A 61 -12.90 7.47 -2.91
N GLN A 62 -12.84 6.26 -3.47
CA GLN A 62 -11.59 5.60 -3.80
C GLN A 62 -11.50 5.25 -5.29
N ALA A 63 -10.25 5.21 -5.75
CA ALA A 63 -9.85 4.64 -7.03
C ALA A 63 -8.99 3.40 -6.76
N VAL A 64 -8.87 2.55 -7.78
CA VAL A 64 -8.01 1.38 -7.76
C VAL A 64 -7.18 1.34 -9.02
N VAL A 65 -5.88 1.09 -8.87
CA VAL A 65 -4.99 0.72 -9.97
C VAL A 65 -4.60 -0.73 -9.78
N GLU A 66 -4.65 -1.47 -10.88
CA GLU A 66 -4.37 -2.90 -10.89
C GLU A 66 -3.02 -3.16 -11.58
N ASP A 67 -2.56 -4.41 -11.56
CA ASP A 67 -1.36 -4.86 -12.28
C ASP A 67 -0.01 -4.34 -11.75
N GLY A 68 -0.01 -3.68 -10.59
CA GLY A 68 1.20 -3.29 -9.87
C GLY A 68 1.88 -2.02 -10.38
N THR A 69 1.30 -1.36 -11.38
CA THR A 69 1.73 0.00 -11.78
C THR A 69 1.41 0.97 -10.65
N PRO A 70 2.35 1.84 -10.24
CA PRO A 70 2.07 2.85 -9.23
C PRO A 70 0.88 3.73 -9.62
N ALA A 71 -0.03 3.98 -8.68
CA ALA A 71 -1.23 4.78 -8.95
C ALA A 71 -0.94 6.27 -9.22
N LEU A 72 0.19 6.79 -8.71
CA LEU A 72 0.63 8.16 -8.95
C LEU A 72 1.97 8.18 -9.69
N GLU A 73 2.05 9.04 -10.70
CA GLU A 73 3.25 9.25 -11.51
C GLU A 73 4.07 10.44 -11.01
N GLY A 74 5.35 10.51 -11.39
CA GLY A 74 6.22 11.67 -11.13
C GLY A 74 6.81 11.75 -9.73
N ALA A 75 6.70 10.71 -8.91
CA ALA A 75 7.41 10.64 -7.64
C ALA A 75 8.92 10.53 -7.85
N LEU A 76 9.68 11.22 -7.01
CA LEU A 76 11.14 11.12 -6.93
C LEU A 76 11.55 9.72 -6.44
N PHE A 77 10.79 9.17 -5.50
CA PHE A 77 10.86 7.77 -5.06
C PHE A 77 9.57 7.38 -4.35
N THR A 78 9.37 6.07 -4.19
CA THR A 78 8.33 5.52 -3.32
C THR A 78 8.92 4.74 -2.16
N ILE A 79 8.19 4.68 -1.04
CA ILE A 79 8.47 3.77 0.07
C ILE A 79 7.24 2.88 0.25
N ASP A 80 7.41 1.58 0.00
CA ASP A 80 6.39 0.59 0.29
C ASP A 80 6.78 -0.10 1.60
N TYR A 81 5.97 0.04 2.64
CA TYR A 81 6.22 -0.60 3.92
C TYR A 81 5.00 -1.35 4.44
N GLY A 82 5.23 -2.45 5.16
CA GLY A 82 4.16 -3.26 5.74
C GLY A 82 4.67 -4.16 6.86
N MET A 83 3.77 -4.89 7.49
CA MET A 83 4.07 -5.69 8.67
C MET A 83 4.93 -6.92 8.34
N LYS A 84 6.05 -7.12 9.04
CA LYS A 84 6.90 -8.32 8.91
C LYS A 84 6.10 -9.60 9.08
N PRO A 85 6.48 -10.70 8.39
CA PRO A 85 5.91 -12.01 8.64
C PRO A 85 5.91 -12.35 10.14
N GLY A 86 4.77 -12.82 10.65
CA GLY A 86 4.56 -13.12 12.06
C GLY A 86 4.16 -11.92 12.94
N SER A 87 4.20 -10.68 12.42
CA SER A 87 3.63 -9.52 13.11
C SER A 87 2.12 -9.45 12.88
N LEU A 88 1.38 -8.96 13.87
CA LEU A 88 -0.08 -8.79 13.78
C LEU A 88 -0.41 -7.62 12.84
N ASP A 89 -1.22 -7.92 11.83
CA ASP A 89 -1.82 -6.93 10.93
C ASP A 89 -3.35 -7.06 11.05
N LEU A 90 -3.97 -6.14 11.79
CA LEU A 90 -5.41 -6.21 12.09
C LEU A 90 -6.28 -6.01 10.84
N GLU A 91 -5.82 -5.24 9.86
CA GLU A 91 -6.54 -5.02 8.61
C GLU A 91 -6.57 -6.31 7.80
N LYS A 92 -5.41 -6.97 7.67
CA LYS A 92 -5.30 -8.30 7.06
C LYS A 92 -6.19 -9.32 7.78
N GLU A 93 -6.14 -9.38 9.10
CA GLU A 93 -6.94 -10.36 9.86
C GLU A 93 -8.44 -10.11 9.72
N ALA A 94 -8.89 -8.85 9.68
CA ALA A 94 -10.28 -8.52 9.44
C ALA A 94 -10.76 -8.96 8.04
N ILE A 95 -9.97 -8.71 6.99
CA ILE A 95 -10.29 -9.11 5.61
C ILE A 95 -10.34 -10.64 5.50
N LEU A 96 -9.34 -11.34 6.05
CA LEU A 96 -9.29 -12.80 6.02
C LEU A 96 -10.41 -13.44 6.86
N THR A 97 -10.81 -12.80 7.96
CA THR A 97 -11.96 -13.24 8.77
C THR A 97 -13.27 -13.07 8.00
N ASN A 98 -13.46 -11.94 7.31
CA ASN A 98 -14.61 -11.73 6.43
C ASN A 98 -14.67 -12.78 5.31
N TYR A 99 -13.52 -13.08 4.70
CA TYR A 99 -13.38 -14.07 3.63
C TYR A 99 -13.73 -15.48 4.11
N ARG A 100 -13.18 -15.92 5.24
CA ARG A 100 -13.47 -17.24 5.84
C ARG A 100 -14.94 -17.40 6.26
N GLY A 101 -15.65 -16.29 6.48
CA GLY A 101 -17.09 -16.29 6.76
C GLY A 101 -17.97 -16.52 5.53
N GLN A 102 -17.43 -16.39 4.31
CA GLN A 102 -18.16 -16.65 3.06
C GLN A 102 -18.20 -18.15 2.75
N LYS A 103 -19.26 -18.60 2.07
CA LYS A 103 -19.43 -19.99 1.64
C LYS A 103 -19.43 -20.09 0.12
N ASN A 104 -18.95 -21.22 -0.40
CA ASN A 104 -18.99 -21.58 -1.82
C ASN A 104 -18.32 -20.57 -2.77
N LEU A 105 -17.24 -19.91 -2.31
CA LEU A 105 -16.43 -19.09 -3.21
C LEU A 105 -15.66 -20.01 -4.16
N PRO A 106 -15.60 -19.70 -5.47
CA PRO A 106 -14.89 -20.50 -6.48
C PRO A 106 -13.37 -20.28 -6.47
N PHE A 107 -12.83 -19.69 -5.40
CA PHE A 107 -11.42 -19.36 -5.24
C PHE A 107 -10.96 -19.49 -3.78
N THR A 108 -9.65 -19.73 -3.62
CA THR A 108 -8.97 -19.79 -2.33
C THR A 108 -7.95 -18.67 -2.20
N ILE A 109 -8.03 -17.83 -1.16
CA ILE A 109 -6.95 -16.88 -0.83
C ILE A 109 -5.87 -17.64 -0.04
N THR A 110 -4.67 -17.75 -0.60
CA THR A 110 -3.53 -18.44 0.02
C THR A 110 -2.62 -17.48 0.77
N SER A 111 -2.55 -16.22 0.32
CA SER A 111 -1.78 -15.16 0.98
C SER A 111 -2.42 -13.79 0.76
N LEU A 112 -2.33 -12.95 1.78
CA LEU A 112 -2.65 -11.52 1.72
C LEU A 112 -1.50 -10.75 2.37
N LYS A 113 -0.92 -9.83 1.62
CA LYS A 113 0.09 -8.87 2.07
C LYS A 113 -0.46 -7.46 1.84
N ILE A 114 -0.34 -6.62 2.85
CA ILE A 114 -0.78 -5.22 2.80
C ILE A 114 0.45 -4.35 3.02
N THR A 115 0.65 -3.36 2.16
CA THR A 115 1.66 -2.32 2.32
C THR A 115 1.03 -0.96 2.16
N GLN A 116 1.51 0.01 2.94
CA GLN A 116 1.30 1.41 2.63
C GLN A 116 2.41 1.85 1.67
N ARG A 117 2.02 2.45 0.55
CA ARG A 117 2.94 3.07 -0.41
C ARG A 117 2.92 4.56 -0.17
N ILE A 118 4.08 5.13 0.14
CA ILE A 118 4.30 6.57 0.26
C ILE A 118 4.99 7.06 -1.00
N TYR A 119 4.42 8.05 -1.64
CA TYR A 119 5.01 8.77 -2.76
C TYR A 119 5.68 10.02 -2.26
N ILE A 120 6.95 10.25 -2.61
CA ILE A 120 7.64 11.51 -2.34
C ILE A 120 7.87 12.23 -3.66
N PHE A 121 7.41 13.47 -3.75
CA PHE A 121 7.48 14.33 -4.93
C PHE A 121 8.40 15.53 -4.69
N GLY A 122 9.08 15.96 -5.74
CA GLY A 122 10.00 17.08 -5.74
C GLY A 122 11.35 16.69 -6.33
N GLU A 123 12.37 17.47 -6.00
CA GLU A 123 13.74 17.28 -6.49
C GLU A 123 14.71 17.12 -5.32
N GLY A 124 15.80 16.38 -5.52
CA GLY A 124 16.84 16.22 -4.52
C GLY A 124 17.66 14.94 -4.71
N ASP A 125 18.57 14.70 -3.77
CA ASP A 125 19.36 13.47 -3.73
C ASP A 125 18.48 12.30 -3.25
N ARG A 126 17.96 11.52 -4.22
CA ARG A 126 17.03 10.41 -3.99
C ARG A 126 17.49 9.47 -2.89
N ASP A 127 18.76 9.06 -2.89
CA ASP A 127 19.23 8.02 -1.97
C ASP A 127 19.37 8.56 -0.54
N LYS A 128 19.88 9.80 -0.39
CA LYS A 128 19.95 10.45 0.93
C LYS A 128 18.56 10.72 1.50
N LEU A 129 17.64 11.21 0.67
CA LEU A 129 16.26 11.47 1.07
C LEU A 129 15.56 10.17 1.43
N ALA A 130 15.62 9.14 0.59
CA ALA A 130 15.00 7.84 0.89
C ALA A 130 15.52 7.23 2.19
N ALA A 131 16.83 7.28 2.44
CA ALA A 131 17.41 6.82 3.71
C ALA A 131 16.88 7.63 4.92
N ARG A 132 16.67 8.93 4.74
CA ARG A 132 16.09 9.78 5.79
C ARG A 132 14.63 9.46 6.07
N PHE A 133 13.80 9.39 5.03
CA PHE A 133 12.36 9.11 5.17
C PHE A 133 12.12 7.70 5.72
N THR A 134 12.83 6.68 5.22
CA THR A 134 12.67 5.30 5.72
C THR A 134 13.03 5.18 7.20
N LYS A 135 14.06 5.88 7.67
CA LYS A 135 14.42 5.92 9.10
C LYS A 135 13.30 6.47 9.99
N ASP A 136 12.63 7.53 9.55
CA ASP A 136 11.63 8.23 10.36
C ASP A 136 10.22 7.59 10.22
N ILE A 137 9.92 6.94 9.09
CA ILE A 137 8.62 6.28 8.82
C ILE A 137 8.61 4.82 9.28
N CYS A 138 9.67 4.05 9.00
CA CYS A 138 9.65 2.60 9.15
C CYS A 138 10.23 2.18 10.49
N ASN A 139 9.45 1.44 11.28
CA ASN A 139 9.95 0.81 12.48
C ASN A 139 10.70 -0.50 12.12
N PRO A 140 12.02 -0.59 12.33
CA PRO A 140 12.82 -1.75 11.95
C PRO A 140 12.47 -3.03 12.69
N ALA A 141 11.79 -2.96 13.84
CA ALA A 141 11.37 -4.15 14.57
C ALA A 141 10.20 -4.86 13.86
N ILE A 142 9.23 -4.09 13.36
CA ILE A 142 7.92 -4.61 12.93
C ILE A 142 7.63 -4.43 11.44
N HIS A 143 8.29 -3.51 10.74
CA HIS A 143 8.06 -3.26 9.32
C HIS A 143 9.15 -3.90 8.45
N TYR A 144 8.77 -4.43 7.29
CA TYR A 144 9.65 -4.51 6.13
C TYR A 144 9.37 -3.30 5.24
N TRP A 145 10.32 -2.90 4.40
CA TRP A 145 10.09 -1.87 3.40
C TRP A 145 10.96 -2.06 2.15
N THR A 146 10.52 -1.46 1.06
CA THR A 146 11.27 -1.33 -0.19
C THR A 146 11.22 0.11 -0.68
N VAL A 147 12.27 0.56 -1.36
CA VAL A 147 12.33 1.87 -2.02
C VAL A 147 12.47 1.65 -3.52
N ALA A 148 11.62 2.32 -4.30
CA ALA A 148 11.67 2.31 -5.77
C ALA A 148 11.84 3.73 -6.32
#